data_AF-A0A846E782-F1
#
_entry.id   AF-A0A846E782-F1
#
_cell.length_a   1.000
_cell.length_b   1.000
_cell.length_c   1.000
_cell.angle_alpha   90.00
_cell.angle_beta   90.00
_cell.angle_gamma   90.00
#
_symmetry.space_group_name_H-M   'P 1'
#
loop_
_entity.id
_entity.type
_entity.pdbx_description
1 polymer ?
#
loop_
_entity_poly.entity_id
_entity_poly.type
_entity_poly.pdbx_seq_one_letter_code
_entity_poly.pdbx_strand_id
1 'polypeptide(L)'
;MGEEITPNHVVEVSGGIRSDDLAAIVQAICAGDLLTVLQSARTLIDSGKTPKLILSNLLAVYRDLLIFKSVPKSQSAIAGTLSYSQLRQVASRLDFISIDAALTQLQKSESQLRVTTSGATWLEVCLLNLIPKNERQPLREQQGSQHNGSKNSTAQELNSIWTKVIAATKPANRTLLSRAKLTSLNEDRCRLAVPTSDVKKFQSNIALIERIVNKALGYSVTVAIEAREELLT
;
A
#
# COMPACT_ATOMS: atom_id res chain seq x y z
N MET A 1 -51.05 -10.29 2.72
CA MET A 1 -49.89 -11.18 2.84
C MET A 1 -48.68 -10.35 2.48
N GLY A 2 -47.89 -9.95 3.48
CA GLY A 2 -46.71 -9.12 3.28
C GLY A 2 -45.51 -10.03 3.06
N GLU A 3 -44.94 -9.99 1.87
CA GLU A 3 -43.69 -10.66 1.59
C GLU A 3 -42.56 -9.82 2.20
N GLU A 4 -41.92 -10.35 3.25
CA GLU A 4 -40.73 -9.73 3.85
C GLU A 4 -39.63 -9.69 2.80
N ILE A 5 -39.40 -8.51 2.24
CA ILE A 5 -38.28 -8.27 1.33
C ILE A 5 -37.00 -8.29 2.15
N THR A 6 -36.43 -9.47 2.33
CA THR A 6 -35.03 -9.60 2.79
C THR A 6 -34.12 -8.85 1.81
N PRO A 7 -33.12 -8.08 2.27
CA PRO A 7 -32.25 -7.27 1.42
C PRO A 7 -31.50 -8.07 0.33
N ASN A 8 -31.39 -9.40 0.49
CA ASN A 8 -30.85 -10.30 -0.54
C ASN A 8 -31.75 -10.42 -1.79
N HIS A 9 -33.08 -10.23 -1.67
CA HIS A 9 -34.03 -10.45 -2.77
C HIS A 9 -34.15 -9.23 -3.71
N VAL A 10 -33.75 -8.03 -3.26
CA VAL A 10 -33.75 -6.81 -4.09
C VAL A 10 -32.56 -6.77 -5.06
N VAL A 11 -31.46 -7.43 -4.70
CA VAL A 11 -30.22 -7.47 -5.49
C VAL A 11 -30.38 -8.28 -6.77
N GLU A 12 -31.07 -9.42 -6.73
CA GLU A 12 -31.32 -10.27 -7.91
C GLU A 12 -32.24 -9.60 -8.93
N VAL A 13 -33.25 -8.86 -8.48
CA VAL A 13 -34.22 -8.18 -9.36
C VAL A 13 -33.66 -6.89 -9.97
N SER A 14 -32.59 -6.32 -9.40
CA SER A 14 -31.97 -5.06 -9.87
C SER A 14 -30.67 -5.27 -10.68
N GLY A 15 -30.22 -6.51 -10.87
CA GLY A 15 -28.93 -6.81 -11.51
C GLY A 15 -27.69 -6.49 -10.64
N GLY A 16 -27.85 -6.38 -9.32
CA GLY A 16 -26.79 -6.03 -8.37
C GLY A 16 -25.82 -7.19 -8.08
N ILE A 17 -24.72 -6.92 -7.38
CA ILE A 17 -23.73 -7.93 -6.98
C ILE A 17 -24.04 -8.36 -5.54
N ARG A 18 -23.94 -9.66 -5.23
CA ARG A 18 -24.15 -10.15 -3.87
C ARG A 18 -23.07 -9.60 -2.94
N SER A 19 -23.46 -9.30 -1.70
CA SER A 19 -22.54 -8.82 -0.67
C SER A 19 -21.41 -9.82 -0.41
N ASP A 20 -21.69 -11.12 -0.47
CA ASP A 20 -20.69 -12.18 -0.30
C ASP A 20 -19.64 -12.18 -1.41
N ASP A 21 -20.05 -12.02 -2.67
CA ASP A 21 -19.14 -11.98 -3.82
C ASP A 21 -18.24 -10.72 -3.75
N LEU A 22 -18.82 -9.57 -3.37
CA LEU A 22 -18.05 -8.34 -3.14
C LEU A 22 -17.10 -8.48 -1.96
N ALA A 23 -17.55 -9.06 -0.85
CA ALA A 23 -16.72 -9.31 0.32
C ALA A 23 -15.55 -10.24 -0.05
N ALA A 24 -15.78 -11.29 -0.83
CA ALA A 24 -14.75 -12.21 -1.28
C ALA A 24 -13.67 -11.49 -2.11
N ILE A 25 -14.07 -10.64 -3.07
CA ILE A 25 -13.13 -9.84 -3.86
C ILE A 25 -12.29 -8.94 -2.95
N VAL A 26 -12.93 -8.18 -2.06
CA VAL A 26 -12.22 -7.24 -1.19
C VAL A 26 -11.29 -7.98 -0.22
N GLN A 27 -11.71 -9.13 0.31
CA GLN A 27 -10.87 -9.97 1.16
C GLN A 27 -9.66 -10.53 0.41
N ALA A 28 -9.83 -10.98 -0.83
CA ALA A 28 -8.74 -11.45 -1.68
C ALA A 28 -7.76 -10.32 -2.01
N ILE A 29 -8.25 -9.10 -2.27
CA ILE A 29 -7.40 -7.90 -2.43
C ILE A 29 -6.59 -7.64 -1.16
N CYS A 30 -7.22 -7.73 0.01
CA CYS A 30 -6.53 -7.52 1.30
C CYS A 30 -5.49 -8.59 1.61
N ALA A 31 -5.68 -9.81 1.11
CA ALA A 31 -4.78 -10.94 1.32
C ALA A 31 -3.70 -11.08 0.24
N GLY A 32 -3.66 -10.15 -0.73
CA GLY A 32 -2.70 -10.20 -1.83
C GLY A 32 -2.84 -11.40 -2.75
N ASP A 33 -4.01 -12.06 -2.76
CA ASP A 33 -4.25 -13.23 -3.59
C ASP A 33 -4.68 -12.81 -4.99
N LEU A 34 -3.69 -12.63 -5.87
CA LEU A 34 -3.91 -12.24 -7.26
C LEU A 34 -4.84 -13.23 -7.99
N LEU A 35 -4.68 -14.53 -7.76
CA LEU A 35 -5.43 -15.55 -8.48
C LEU A 35 -6.92 -15.48 -8.10
N THR A 36 -7.21 -15.44 -6.81
CA THR A 36 -8.59 -15.33 -6.32
C THR A 36 -9.24 -14.01 -6.74
N VAL A 37 -8.49 -12.90 -6.77
CA VAL A 37 -8.99 -11.61 -7.28
C VAL A 37 -9.41 -11.72 -8.75
N LEU A 38 -8.54 -12.26 -9.61
CA LEU A 38 -8.83 -12.39 -11.04
C LEU A 38 -9.97 -13.39 -11.31
N GLN A 39 -9.99 -14.53 -10.62
CA GLN A 39 -11.05 -15.52 -10.75
C GLN A 39 -12.41 -14.97 -10.31
N SER A 40 -12.44 -14.21 -9.20
CA SER A 40 -13.67 -13.58 -8.70
C SER A 40 -14.18 -12.52 -9.67
N ALA A 41 -13.29 -11.70 -10.21
CA ALA A 41 -13.63 -10.71 -11.24
C ALA A 41 -14.21 -11.40 -12.48
N ARG A 42 -13.55 -12.45 -12.96
CA ARG A 42 -14.00 -13.22 -14.13
C ARG A 42 -15.36 -13.85 -13.92
N THR A 43 -15.58 -14.47 -12.76
CA THR A 43 -16.88 -15.08 -12.39
C THR A 43 -18.00 -14.05 -12.43
N LEU A 44 -17.77 -12.84 -11.90
CA LEU A 44 -18.77 -11.78 -11.97
C LEU A 44 -19.06 -11.34 -13.42
N ILE A 45 -18.03 -11.20 -14.26
CA ILE A 45 -18.21 -10.85 -15.67
C ILE A 45 -18.97 -11.96 -16.42
N ASP A 46 -18.61 -13.22 -16.22
CA ASP A 46 -19.25 -14.38 -16.86
C ASP A 46 -20.70 -14.56 -16.38
N SER A 47 -21.03 -14.10 -15.16
CA SER A 47 -22.41 -14.00 -14.67
C SER A 47 -23.22 -12.82 -15.25
N GLY A 48 -22.64 -12.07 -16.19
CA GLY A 48 -23.28 -10.95 -16.88
C GLY A 48 -23.13 -9.59 -16.20
N LYS A 49 -22.32 -9.46 -15.14
CA LYS A 49 -22.07 -8.17 -14.48
C LYS A 49 -21.13 -7.33 -15.32
N THR A 50 -21.42 -6.04 -15.42
CA THR A 50 -20.55 -5.12 -16.18
C THR A 50 -19.34 -4.70 -15.35
N PRO A 51 -18.16 -4.48 -15.95
CA PRO A 51 -16.99 -3.95 -15.27
C PRO A 51 -17.25 -2.67 -14.47
N LYS A 52 -18.08 -1.79 -15.03
CA LYS A 52 -18.48 -0.52 -14.40
C LYS A 52 -19.30 -0.75 -13.12
N LEU A 53 -20.23 -1.71 -13.14
CA LEU A 53 -21.04 -2.06 -11.97
C LEU A 53 -20.14 -2.58 -10.83
N ILE A 54 -19.18 -3.45 -11.16
CA ILE A 54 -18.23 -4.02 -10.19
C ILE A 54 -17.41 -2.90 -9.55
N LEU A 55 -16.83 -2.02 -10.36
CA LEU A 55 -16.03 -0.90 -9.87
C LEU A 55 -16.84 0.05 -8.98
N SER A 56 -18.08 0.38 -9.38
CA SER A 56 -18.96 1.27 -8.62
C SER A 56 -19.32 0.68 -7.25
N ASN A 57 -19.59 -0.62 -7.18
CA ASN A 57 -19.84 -1.30 -5.91
C ASN A 57 -18.59 -1.31 -5.03
N LEU A 58 -17.41 -1.57 -5.60
CA LEU A 58 -16.15 -1.49 -4.84
C LEU A 58 -15.92 -0.08 -4.29
N LEU A 59 -16.16 0.97 -5.07
CA LEU A 59 -16.07 2.35 -4.60
C LEU A 59 -17.00 2.62 -3.41
N ALA A 60 -18.23 2.11 -3.46
CA ALA A 60 -19.19 2.20 -2.35
C ALA A 60 -18.68 1.47 -1.10
N VAL A 61 -18.10 0.27 -1.25
CA VAL A 61 -17.49 -0.48 -0.14
C VAL A 61 -16.35 0.30 0.51
N TYR A 62 -15.40 0.81 -0.28
CA TYR A 62 -14.26 1.55 0.27
C TYR A 62 -14.67 2.88 0.93
N ARG A 63 -15.73 3.54 0.43
CA ARG A 63 -16.33 4.69 1.11
C ARG A 63 -16.91 4.28 2.47
N ASP A 64 -17.64 3.17 2.52
CA ASP A 64 -18.23 2.66 3.76
C ASP A 64 -17.13 2.28 4.78
N LEU A 65 -16.01 1.71 4.32
CA LEU A 65 -14.83 1.44 5.15
C LEU A 65 -14.21 2.73 5.72
N LEU A 66 -14.11 3.78 4.91
CA LEU A 66 -13.58 5.07 5.34
C LEU A 66 -14.47 5.72 6.41
N ILE A 67 -15.79 5.69 6.20
CA ILE A 67 -16.79 6.20 7.15
C ILE A 67 -16.72 5.40 8.46
N PHE A 68 -16.67 4.06 8.35
CA PHE A 68 -16.57 3.16 9.51
C PHE A 68 -15.34 3.45 10.37
N LYS A 69 -14.22 3.81 9.75
CA LYS A 69 -12.98 4.18 10.47
C LYS A 69 -12.96 5.60 11.01
N SER A 70 -13.60 6.55 10.32
CA SER A 70 -13.53 7.97 10.66
C SER A 70 -14.55 8.40 11.70
N VAL A 71 -15.71 7.73 11.75
CA VAL A 71 -16.87 8.21 12.51
C VAL A 71 -17.33 7.15 13.52
N PRO A 72 -17.27 7.43 14.84
CA PRO A 72 -17.88 6.58 15.85
C PRO A 72 -19.40 6.46 15.64
N LYS A 73 -19.97 5.25 15.74
CA LYS A 73 -21.42 4.98 15.56
C LYS A 73 -22.01 5.34 14.19
N SER A 74 -21.24 5.17 13.12
CA SER A 74 -21.66 5.50 11.73
C SER A 74 -22.54 4.45 11.03
N GLN A 75 -23.23 3.59 11.78
CA GLN A 75 -24.05 2.51 11.21
C GLN A 75 -25.21 3.02 10.32
N SER A 76 -25.70 4.23 10.59
CA SER A 76 -26.73 4.91 9.78
C SER A 76 -26.19 5.54 8.48
N ALA A 77 -24.87 5.69 8.32
CA ALA A 77 -24.24 6.39 7.20
C ALA A 77 -23.65 5.43 6.14
N ILE A 78 -23.75 4.12 6.37
CA ILE A 78 -23.25 3.06 5.49
C ILE A 78 -24.35 2.71 4.49
N ALA A 79 -24.04 2.65 3.18
CA ALA A 79 -25.07 2.39 2.16
C ALA A 79 -25.53 0.92 2.09
N GLY A 80 -24.90 0.02 2.83
CA GLY A 80 -25.32 -1.37 2.95
C GLY A 80 -24.82 -2.29 1.83
N THR A 81 -23.80 -1.87 1.08
CA THR A 81 -23.18 -2.70 0.03
C THR A 81 -22.61 -4.00 0.60
N LEU A 82 -22.05 -3.92 1.81
CA LEU A 82 -21.68 -5.07 2.64
C LEU A 82 -22.50 -5.06 3.92
N SER A 83 -22.67 -6.24 4.52
CA SER A 83 -23.17 -6.33 5.89
C SER A 83 -22.17 -5.71 6.88
N TYR A 84 -22.67 -5.24 8.03
CA TYR A 84 -21.83 -4.59 9.05
C TYR A 84 -20.74 -5.52 9.63
N SER A 85 -21.01 -6.83 9.69
CA SER A 85 -20.03 -7.85 10.11
C SER A 85 -18.91 -8.03 9.08
N GLN A 86 -19.25 -8.13 7.79
CA GLN A 86 -18.28 -8.20 6.69
C GLN A 86 -17.43 -6.91 6.63
N LEU A 87 -18.06 -5.75 6.78
CA LEU A 87 -17.38 -4.46 6.79
C LEU A 87 -16.37 -4.38 7.95
N ARG A 88 -16.77 -4.80 9.16
CA ARG A 88 -15.86 -4.86 10.32
C ARG A 88 -14.68 -5.78 10.08
N GLN A 89 -14.91 -6.96 9.48
CA GLN A 89 -13.85 -7.93 9.19
C GLN A 89 -12.82 -7.32 8.23
N VAL A 90 -13.26 -6.70 7.14
CA VAL A 90 -12.37 -6.04 6.17
C VAL A 90 -11.67 -4.83 6.79
N ALA A 91 -12.37 -3.98 7.53
CA ALA A 91 -11.81 -2.79 8.16
C ALA A 91 -10.69 -3.11 9.18
N SER A 92 -10.70 -4.31 9.77
CA SER A 92 -9.65 -4.77 10.68
C SER A 92 -8.32 -5.05 9.97
N ARG A 93 -8.34 -5.33 8.65
CA ARG A 93 -7.16 -5.72 7.86
C ARG A 93 -6.55 -4.56 7.08
N LEU A 94 -7.31 -3.51 6.79
CA LEU A 94 -6.85 -2.35 6.04
C LEU A 94 -6.59 -1.18 6.97
N ASP A 95 -5.47 -0.48 6.83
CA ASP A 95 -5.24 0.81 7.48
C ASP A 95 -5.92 1.97 6.73
N PHE A 96 -5.94 3.16 7.33
CA PHE A 96 -6.60 4.33 6.74
C PHE A 96 -5.94 4.77 5.42
N ILE A 97 -4.62 4.68 5.32
CA ILE A 97 -3.85 5.09 4.13
C ILE A 97 -4.16 4.13 2.98
N SER A 98 -4.23 2.83 3.26
CA SER A 98 -4.60 1.81 2.27
C SER A 98 -6.02 2.01 1.71
N ILE A 99 -6.98 2.41 2.56
CA ILE A 99 -8.36 2.70 2.12
C ILE A 99 -8.39 3.94 1.22
N ASP A 100 -7.69 5.01 1.61
CA ASP A 100 -7.61 6.26 0.83
C ASP A 100 -6.93 6.05 -0.54
N ALA A 101 -5.82 5.30 -0.55
CA ALA A 101 -5.12 4.93 -1.78
C ALA A 101 -6.03 4.10 -2.71
N ALA A 102 -6.80 3.16 -2.16
CA ALA A 102 -7.75 2.36 -2.93
C ALA A 102 -8.88 3.23 -3.52
N LEU A 103 -9.45 4.15 -2.75
CA LEU A 103 -10.46 5.10 -3.23
C LEU A 103 -9.94 5.94 -4.40
N THR A 104 -8.75 6.53 -4.27
CA THR A 104 -8.11 7.32 -5.32
C THR A 104 -7.90 6.49 -6.60
N GLN A 105 -7.43 5.25 -6.45
CA GLN A 105 -7.19 4.36 -7.58
C GLN A 105 -8.50 3.92 -8.27
N LEU A 106 -9.56 3.63 -7.50
CA LEU A 106 -10.88 3.30 -8.03
C LEU A 106 -11.47 4.46 -8.84
N GLN A 107 -11.42 5.69 -8.31
CA GLN A 107 -11.88 6.90 -9.01
C GLN A 107 -11.13 7.14 -10.31
N LYS A 108 -9.79 7.00 -10.29
CA LYS A 108 -8.96 7.10 -11.50
C LYS A 108 -9.38 6.05 -12.54
N SER A 109 -9.60 4.82 -12.10
CA SER A 109 -9.94 3.70 -12.98
C SER A 109 -11.33 3.84 -13.61
N GLU A 110 -12.28 4.49 -12.93
CA GLU A 110 -13.62 4.77 -13.46
C GLU A 110 -13.56 5.63 -14.74
N SER A 111 -12.65 6.61 -14.77
CA SER A 111 -12.44 7.44 -15.97
C SER A 111 -11.96 6.63 -17.18
N GLN A 112 -11.07 5.66 -16.94
CA GLN A 112 -10.50 4.79 -17.98
C GLN A 112 -11.53 3.79 -18.51
N LEU A 113 -12.38 3.27 -17.62
CA LEU A 113 -13.47 2.36 -17.98
C LEU A 113 -14.52 2.97 -18.91
N ARG A 114 -14.65 4.31 -18.95
CA ARG A 114 -15.57 4.99 -19.88
C ARG A 114 -15.11 4.99 -21.33
N VAL A 115 -13.80 4.97 -21.57
CA VAL A 115 -13.22 5.17 -22.91
C VAL A 115 -12.61 3.91 -23.51
N THR A 116 -12.60 2.81 -22.76
CA THR A 116 -11.96 1.56 -23.17
C THR A 116 -12.89 0.64 -23.94
N THR A 117 -12.32 -0.09 -24.91
CA THR A 117 -12.99 -1.15 -25.66
C THR A 117 -12.89 -2.51 -24.97
N SER A 118 -11.97 -2.68 -24.00
CA SER A 118 -11.75 -3.93 -23.26
C SER A 118 -11.98 -3.73 -21.76
N GLY A 119 -13.25 -3.60 -21.37
CA GLY A 119 -13.63 -3.30 -19.98
C GLY A 119 -13.22 -4.36 -18.95
N ALA A 120 -13.21 -5.65 -19.33
CA ALA A 120 -12.82 -6.74 -18.45
C ALA A 120 -11.32 -6.69 -18.09
N THR A 121 -10.45 -6.56 -19.10
CA THR A 121 -9.00 -6.40 -18.91
C THR A 121 -8.68 -5.19 -18.02
N TRP A 122 -9.38 -4.07 -18.23
CA TRP A 122 -9.18 -2.88 -17.42
C TRP A 122 -9.67 -3.03 -15.98
N LEU A 123 -10.75 -3.78 -15.75
CA LEU A 123 -11.18 -4.14 -14.41
C LEU A 123 -10.09 -4.97 -13.72
N GLU A 124 -9.56 -5.99 -14.37
CA GLU A 124 -8.49 -6.82 -13.81
C GLU A 124 -7.26 -5.98 -13.42
N VAL A 125 -6.78 -5.11 -14.32
CA VAL A 125 -5.69 -4.17 -14.03
C VAL A 125 -6.03 -3.24 -12.87
N CYS A 126 -7.28 -2.78 -12.77
CA CYS A 126 -7.73 -1.97 -11.64
C CYS A 126 -7.64 -2.75 -10.33
N LEU A 127 -8.21 -3.95 -10.25
CA LEU A 127 -8.23 -4.78 -9.04
C LEU A 127 -6.83 -5.18 -8.60
N LEU A 128 -5.98 -5.58 -9.56
CA LEU A 128 -4.57 -5.86 -9.29
C LEU A 128 -3.86 -4.62 -8.73
N ASN A 129 -4.25 -3.42 -9.16
CA ASN A 129 -3.70 -2.17 -8.65
C ASN A 129 -4.18 -1.79 -7.24
N LEU A 130 -5.24 -2.43 -6.72
CA LEU A 130 -5.71 -2.27 -5.34
C LEU A 130 -4.99 -3.18 -4.35
N ILE A 131 -4.35 -4.25 -4.83
CA ILE A 131 -3.57 -5.16 -3.98
C ILE A 131 -2.43 -4.38 -3.32
N PRO A 132 -2.28 -4.42 -1.98
CA PRO A 132 -1.21 -3.73 -1.28
C PRO A 132 0.17 -4.05 -1.89
N LYS A 133 0.96 -3.01 -2.18
CA LYS A 133 2.24 -3.14 -2.89
C LYS A 133 3.27 -4.02 -2.16
N ASN A 134 3.08 -4.27 -0.86
CA ASN A 134 3.92 -5.16 -0.07
C ASN A 134 3.82 -6.63 -0.51
N GLU A 135 2.77 -7.02 -1.24
CA GLU A 135 2.52 -8.43 -1.64
C GLU A 135 2.61 -8.68 -3.15
N ARG A 136 2.91 -7.66 -3.97
CA ARG A 136 3.24 -7.84 -5.39
C ARG A 136 4.70 -8.28 -5.55
N GLN A 137 5.04 -9.44 -5.03
CA GLN A 137 6.31 -10.08 -5.38
C GLN A 137 6.11 -10.81 -6.72
N PRO A 138 6.86 -10.46 -7.78
CA PRO A 138 6.95 -11.34 -8.93
C PRO A 138 7.55 -12.67 -8.45
N LEU A 139 7.06 -13.79 -8.99
CA LEU A 139 7.65 -15.11 -8.79
C LEU A 139 9.16 -15.00 -9.05
N ARG A 140 9.95 -14.93 -7.99
CA ARG A 140 11.37 -15.21 -8.03
C ARG A 140 11.50 -16.67 -7.63
N GLU A 141 11.91 -17.48 -8.60
CA GLU A 141 12.32 -18.85 -8.39
C GLU A 141 13.19 -18.97 -7.13
N GLN A 142 12.80 -19.94 -6.31
CA GLN A 142 13.47 -20.33 -5.09
C GLN A 142 14.91 -20.73 -5.38
N GLN A 143 15.89 -20.04 -4.81
CA GLN A 143 17.08 -20.67 -4.23
C GLN A 143 17.56 -19.84 -3.01
N GLY A 144 17.53 -20.47 -1.83
CA GLY A 144 18.35 -20.07 -0.68
C GLY A 144 17.65 -19.47 0.55
N SER A 145 17.05 -20.35 1.36
CA SER A 145 16.99 -20.33 2.84
C SER A 145 16.44 -19.12 3.65
N GLN A 146 15.44 -19.49 4.45
CA GLN A 146 15.16 -19.09 5.85
C GLN A 146 14.50 -17.73 6.16
N HIS A 147 13.21 -17.84 6.49
CA HIS A 147 12.55 -17.38 7.72
C HIS A 147 13.14 -16.15 8.44
N ASN A 148 12.39 -15.03 8.40
CA ASN A 148 12.04 -14.10 9.51
C ASN A 148 11.87 -12.66 8.98
N GLY A 149 10.78 -12.41 8.22
CA GLY A 149 10.59 -11.19 7.46
C GLY A 149 9.40 -10.35 7.94
N SER A 150 9.65 -9.41 8.84
CA SER A 150 8.82 -8.18 8.90
C SER A 150 9.61 -6.92 9.28
N LYS A 151 10.91 -7.01 9.57
CA LYS A 151 11.79 -5.84 9.82
C LYS A 151 12.91 -5.67 8.78
N ASN A 152 13.11 -6.65 7.90
CA ASN A 152 14.28 -6.67 7.02
C ASN A 152 14.08 -5.88 5.71
N SER A 153 12.84 -5.76 5.20
CA SER A 153 12.57 -5.08 3.93
C SER A 153 12.92 -3.59 3.98
N THR A 154 12.47 -2.86 5.00
CA THR A 154 12.79 -1.44 5.18
C THR A 154 14.29 -1.22 5.43
N ALA A 155 14.94 -2.09 6.21
CA ALA A 155 16.38 -1.99 6.45
C ALA A 155 17.20 -2.21 5.16
N GLN A 156 16.76 -3.11 4.29
CA GLN A 156 17.39 -3.37 2.99
C GLN A 156 17.14 -2.22 1.99
N GLU A 157 15.95 -1.62 1.99
CA GLU A 157 15.63 -0.45 1.17
C GLU A 157 16.48 0.75 1.58
N LEU A 158 16.55 1.06 2.88
CA LEU A 158 17.38 2.16 3.40
C LEU A 158 18.87 1.95 3.09
N ASN A 159 19.36 0.71 3.20
CA ASN A 159 20.74 0.38 2.83
C ASN A 159 21.00 0.59 1.32
N SER A 160 20.05 0.18 0.48
CA SER A 160 20.13 0.37 -0.97
C SER A 160 20.15 1.86 -1.36
N ILE A 161 19.32 2.68 -0.71
CA ILE A 161 19.30 4.13 -0.89
C ILE A 161 20.62 4.74 -0.46
N TRP A 162 21.12 4.39 0.74
CA TRP A 162 22.38 4.92 1.25
C TRP A 162 23.58 4.57 0.36
N THR A 163 23.59 3.36 -0.18
CA THR A 163 24.62 2.91 -1.13
C THR A 163 24.62 3.77 -2.39
N LYS A 164 23.44 4.12 -2.93
CA LYS A 164 23.32 5.05 -4.08
C LYS A 164 23.82 6.45 -3.74
N VAL A 165 23.48 6.95 -2.55
CA VAL A 165 23.97 8.24 -2.07
C VAL A 165 25.50 8.25 -2.05
N ILE A 166 26.15 7.26 -1.40
CA ILE A 166 27.61 7.14 -1.34
C ILE A 166 28.22 7.10 -2.75
N ALA A 167 27.65 6.30 -3.66
CA ALA A 167 28.14 6.17 -5.03
C ALA A 167 28.09 7.50 -5.80
N ALA A 168 27.02 8.29 -5.62
CA ALA A 168 26.83 9.59 -6.25
C ALA A 168 27.70 10.72 -5.65
N THR A 169 28.37 10.48 -4.52
CA THR A 169 29.25 11.47 -3.88
C THR A 169 30.66 11.51 -4.46
N LYS A 170 31.34 12.66 -4.31
CA LYS A 170 32.76 12.81 -4.65
C LYS A 170 33.63 11.83 -3.84
N PRO A 171 34.70 11.26 -4.41
CA PRO A 171 35.57 10.30 -3.73
C PRO A 171 36.07 10.77 -2.35
N ALA A 172 36.38 12.06 -2.20
CA ALA A 172 36.81 12.67 -0.93
C ALA A 172 35.82 12.49 0.24
N ASN A 173 34.51 12.36 -0.05
CA ASN A 173 33.47 12.28 0.97
C ASN A 173 32.96 10.85 1.19
N ARG A 174 33.34 9.90 0.33
CA ARG A 174 32.88 8.50 0.39
C ARG A 174 33.37 7.80 1.66
N THR A 175 34.62 8.06 2.06
CA THR A 175 35.23 7.48 3.26
C THR A 175 34.46 7.88 4.51
N LEU A 176 34.07 9.15 4.64
CA LEU A 176 33.25 9.62 5.76
C LEU A 176 31.87 8.95 5.73
N LEU A 177 31.14 9.04 4.61
CA LEU A 177 29.75 8.56 4.50
C LEU A 177 29.63 7.04 4.60
N SER A 178 30.65 6.28 4.21
CA SER A 178 30.69 4.82 4.36
C SER A 178 30.67 4.35 5.81
N ARG A 179 31.05 5.23 6.75
CA ARG A 179 31.01 4.95 8.20
C ARG A 179 29.63 5.21 8.80
N ALA A 180 28.72 5.84 8.05
CA ALA A 180 27.33 6.03 8.45
C ALA A 180 26.43 4.96 7.85
N LYS A 181 25.29 4.71 8.51
CA LYS A 181 24.19 3.91 7.96
C LYS A 181 22.89 4.71 8.06
N LEU A 182 22.12 4.71 6.99
CA LEU A 182 20.77 5.28 7.00
C LEU A 182 19.83 4.41 7.85
N THR A 183 19.30 4.97 8.93
CA THR A 183 18.36 4.28 9.84
C THR A 183 16.92 4.65 9.57
N SER A 184 16.65 5.86 9.05
CA SER A 184 15.32 6.29 8.63
C SER A 184 15.42 7.39 7.60
N LEU A 185 14.48 7.41 6.67
CA LEU A 185 14.35 8.46 5.65
C LEU A 185 12.87 8.82 5.50
N ASN A 186 12.55 10.07 5.79
CA ASN A 186 11.23 10.67 5.63
C ASN A 186 11.30 11.80 4.59
N GLU A 187 10.16 12.46 4.35
CA GLU A 187 10.04 13.56 3.39
C GLU A 187 10.92 14.78 3.75
N ASP A 188 11.09 15.08 5.04
CA ASP A 188 11.86 16.23 5.53
C ASP A 188 13.16 15.85 6.27
N ARG A 189 13.33 14.57 6.63
CA ARG A 189 14.38 14.16 7.58
C ARG A 189 15.07 12.85 7.22
N CYS A 190 16.41 12.87 7.30
CA CYS A 190 17.30 11.73 7.09
C CYS A 190 18.06 11.42 8.38
N ARG A 191 17.96 10.18 8.90
CA ARG A 191 18.69 9.76 10.11
C ARG A 191 19.85 8.85 9.78
N LEU A 192 21.04 9.23 10.24
CA LEU A 192 22.28 8.49 10.02
C LEU A 192 22.81 7.97 11.34
N ALA A 193 22.85 6.65 11.48
CA ALA A 193 23.60 5.99 12.55
C ALA A 193 25.10 6.04 12.24
N VAL A 194 25.88 6.61 13.15
CA VAL A 194 27.34 6.69 13.05
C VAL A 194 27.99 6.14 14.31
N PRO A 195 29.18 5.53 14.21
CA PRO A 195 29.97 5.15 15.38
C PRO A 195 30.15 6.32 16.33
N THR A 196 30.09 6.06 17.64
CA THR A 196 30.29 7.07 18.69
C THR A 196 31.59 7.87 18.50
N SER A 197 32.65 7.21 17.98
CA SER A 197 33.94 7.83 17.63
C SER A 197 33.87 8.91 16.55
N ASP A 198 32.88 8.85 15.65
CA ASP A 198 32.75 9.75 14.51
C ASP A 198 31.60 10.75 14.61
N VAL A 199 30.73 10.63 15.64
CA VAL A 199 29.61 11.57 15.86
C VAL A 199 30.06 13.03 15.79
N LYS A 200 31.14 13.39 16.48
CA LYS A 200 31.67 14.77 16.48
C LYS A 200 32.06 15.24 15.07
N LYS A 201 32.73 14.38 14.29
CA LYS A 201 33.14 14.69 12.92
C LYS A 201 31.94 14.87 11.99
N PHE A 202 30.91 14.05 12.15
CA PHE A 202 29.67 14.16 11.38
C PHE A 202 28.90 15.43 11.74
N GLN A 203 28.79 15.76 13.03
CA GLN A 203 28.15 16.99 13.48
C GLN A 203 28.87 18.25 12.96
N SER A 204 30.21 18.28 12.99
CA SER A 204 30.98 19.41 12.44
C SER A 204 30.83 19.57 10.92
N ASN A 205 30.46 18.51 10.21
CA ASN A 205 30.29 18.51 8.75
C ASN A 205 28.81 18.43 8.31
N ILE A 206 27.87 18.70 9.21
CA ILE A 206 26.45 18.42 8.96
C ILE A 206 25.90 19.15 7.74
N ALA A 207 26.21 20.44 7.57
CA ALA A 207 25.76 21.23 6.42
C ALA A 207 26.31 20.70 5.07
N LEU A 208 27.54 20.17 5.08
CA LEU A 208 28.13 19.55 3.90
C LEU A 208 27.44 18.23 3.59
N ILE A 209 27.16 17.42 4.61
CA ILE A 209 26.48 16.13 4.48
C ILE A 209 25.05 16.33 3.98
N GLU A 210 24.29 17.27 4.55
CA GLU A 210 22.96 17.66 4.08
C GLU A 210 22.98 18.04 2.61
N ARG A 211 23.93 18.89 2.19
CA ARG A 211 24.03 19.30 0.79
C ARG A 211 24.29 18.13 -0.15
N ILE A 212 25.09 17.16 0.29
CA ILE A 212 25.37 15.94 -0.46
C ILE A 212 24.12 15.06 -0.55
N VAL A 213 23.46 14.84 0.58
CA VAL A 213 22.25 14.01 0.67
C VAL A 213 21.14 14.63 -0.20
N ASN A 214 20.92 15.94 -0.10
CA ASN A 214 19.91 16.64 -0.89
C ASN A 214 20.21 16.56 -2.39
N LYS A 215 21.47 16.70 -2.77
CA LYS A 215 21.89 16.55 -4.16
C LYS A 215 21.69 15.12 -4.67
N ALA A 216 21.92 14.11 -3.84
CA ALA A 216 21.79 12.71 -4.22
C ALA A 216 20.33 12.25 -4.26
N LEU A 217 19.48 12.76 -3.37
CA LEU A 217 18.06 12.41 -3.27
C LEU A 217 17.17 13.25 -4.20
N GLY A 218 17.62 14.45 -4.59
CA GLY A 218 16.87 15.35 -5.47
C GLY A 218 15.83 16.23 -4.75
N TYR A 219 15.76 16.15 -3.42
CA TYR A 219 14.90 16.97 -2.56
C TYR A 219 15.64 17.36 -1.27
N SER A 220 15.16 18.40 -0.59
CA SER A 220 15.77 18.92 0.63
C SER A 220 15.37 18.11 1.85
N VAL A 221 16.35 17.56 2.57
CA VAL A 221 16.16 16.90 3.88
C VAL A 221 17.13 17.46 4.91
N THR A 222 16.70 17.47 6.17
CA THR A 222 17.54 17.73 7.33
C THR A 222 18.19 16.43 7.80
N VAL A 223 19.51 16.44 8.01
CA VAL A 223 20.24 15.26 8.47
C VAL A 223 20.33 15.26 9.99
N ALA A 224 19.90 14.17 10.60
CA ALA A 224 20.04 13.90 12.02
C ALA A 224 21.05 12.77 12.23
N ILE A 225 21.98 12.98 13.15
CA ILE A 225 23.02 12.01 13.49
C ILE A 225 22.62 11.26 14.75
N GLU A 226 22.58 9.94 14.68
CA GLU A 226 22.34 9.05 15.81
C GLU A 226 23.63 8.28 16.13
N ALA A 227 23.99 8.25 17.41
CA ALA A 227 25.14 7.48 17.87
C ALA A 227 24.78 5.99 17.86
N ARG A 228 25.63 5.17 17.25
CA ARG A 228 25.55 3.70 17.29
C ARG A 228 26.71 3.17 18.11
N GLU A 229 26.42 2.43 19.17
CA GLU A 229 27.43 1.67 19.90
C GLU A 229 27.94 0.53 19.02
N GLU A 230 29.25 0.51 18.77
CA GLU A 230 29.90 -0.67 18.21
C GLU A 230 30.09 -1.65 19.36
N LEU A 231 29.45 -2.81 19.29
CA LEU A 231 29.75 -3.91 20.18
C LEU A 231 31.24 -4.22 20.01
N LEU A 232 32.05 -3.83 21.01
CA LEU A 232 33.43 -4.21 21.15
C LEU A 232 33.48 -5.74 21.05
N THR A 233 34.01 -6.25 19.95
CA THR A 233 34.38 -7.66 19.80
C THR A 233 35.89 -7.75 19.92
#